data_AF-A0A2H5EYQ9-F1
#
_entry.id   AF-A0A2H5EYQ9-F1
#
_cell.length_a   1.000
_cell.length_b   1.000
_cell.length_c   1.000
_cell.angle_alpha   90.00
_cell.angle_beta   90.00
_cell.angle_gamma   90.00
#
_symmetry.space_group_name_H-M   'P 1'
#
loop_
_entity.id
_entity.type
_entity.pdbx_description
1 polymer ?
#
loop_
_entity_poly.entity_id
_entity_poly.type
_entity_poly.pdbx_seq_one_letter_code
_entity_poly.pdbx_strand_id
1 'polypeptide(L)'
;MKMTITALGALAVLTGCAAPTTTAQRPPVQVTPGQPQPNELTIDTMGGGNFRGRAGSAWTREEVQAQAASMECGGKRPRAIDIQPVSGGGLGFSGRC
;
A
#
# COMPACT_ATOMS: atom_id res chain seq x y z
N MET A 1 17.39 74.91 0.31
CA MET A 1 18.00 74.28 -0.88
C MET A 1 17.34 72.93 -1.07
N LYS A 2 16.90 72.64 -2.31
CA LYS A 2 16.22 71.41 -2.73
C LYS A 2 17.17 70.22 -2.64
N MET A 3 16.72 69.07 -2.11
CA MET A 3 17.18 67.77 -2.57
C MET A 3 16.04 66.74 -2.51
N THR A 4 15.62 66.36 -3.71
CA THR A 4 14.71 65.27 -4.04
C THR A 4 15.52 63.98 -4.09
N ILE A 5 15.11 62.91 -3.41
CA ILE A 5 15.54 61.55 -3.78
C ILE A 5 14.35 60.60 -3.75
N THR A 6 14.12 60.04 -4.93
CA THR A 6 13.16 59.04 -5.37
C THR A 6 13.54 57.65 -4.86
N ALA A 7 12.56 56.83 -4.45
CA ALA A 7 12.66 55.38 -4.55
C ALA A 7 11.26 54.77 -4.65
N LEU A 8 10.92 54.33 -5.86
CA LEU A 8 9.77 53.47 -6.14
C LEU A 8 9.98 52.12 -5.44
N GLY A 9 9.17 51.83 -4.44
CA GLY A 9 9.04 50.49 -3.87
C GLY A 9 8.06 49.65 -4.68
N ALA A 10 8.58 48.95 -5.69
CA ALA A 10 7.93 47.77 -6.22
C ALA A 10 8.48 46.56 -5.45
N LEU A 11 7.62 45.75 -4.84
CA LEU A 11 7.88 44.32 -4.65
C LEU A 11 6.57 43.58 -4.38
N ALA A 12 6.36 42.56 -5.21
CA ALA A 12 5.16 41.80 -5.39
C ALA A 12 4.72 41.09 -4.11
N VAL A 13 3.41 41.17 -3.84
CA VAL A 13 2.75 40.30 -2.87
C VAL A 13 2.66 38.91 -3.51
N LEU A 14 3.60 38.04 -3.16
CA LEU A 14 3.49 36.62 -3.43
C LEU A 14 2.33 36.08 -2.58
N THR A 15 1.16 35.94 -3.19
CA THR A 15 0.12 35.03 -2.73
C THR A 15 0.69 33.61 -2.76
N GLY A 16 1.33 33.22 -1.66
CA GLY A 16 1.60 31.82 -1.37
C GLY A 16 0.26 31.12 -1.23
N CYS A 17 -0.14 30.35 -2.25
CA CYS A 17 -1.12 29.29 -2.07
C CYS A 17 -0.55 28.35 -1.02
N ALA A 18 -1.12 28.41 0.18
CA ALA A 18 -0.88 27.45 1.23
C ALA A 18 -1.15 26.05 0.66
N ALA A 19 -0.09 25.26 0.55
CA ALA A 19 -0.18 23.85 0.25
C ALA A 19 -1.09 23.17 1.30
N PRO A 20 -1.96 22.24 0.92
CA PRO A 20 -2.79 21.52 1.88
C PRO A 20 -1.89 20.66 2.78
N THR A 21 -1.71 21.10 4.02
CA THR A 21 -1.34 20.24 5.14
C THR A 21 -2.49 19.30 5.40
N THR A 22 -2.40 18.04 4.98
CA THR A 22 -2.94 16.86 5.67
C THR A 22 -2.42 15.62 4.95
N THR A 23 -1.18 15.24 5.26
CA THR A 23 -0.80 13.84 5.19
C THR A 23 -0.64 13.42 6.64
N ALA A 24 -1.70 12.81 7.18
CA ALA A 24 -1.58 12.00 8.38
C ALA A 24 -0.46 10.98 8.11
N GLN A 25 0.74 11.29 8.58
CA GLN A 25 1.86 10.35 8.60
C GLN A 25 1.44 9.21 9.52
N ARG A 26 0.81 8.20 8.91
CA ARG A 26 0.71 6.86 9.49
C ARG A 26 2.15 6.51 9.88
N PRO A 27 2.42 6.12 11.14
CA PRO A 27 3.76 5.76 11.54
C PRO A 27 4.31 4.75 10.52
N PRO A 28 5.59 4.86 10.11
CA PRO A 28 6.17 3.94 9.15
C PRO A 28 5.95 2.53 9.70
N VAL A 29 5.09 1.78 9.02
CA VAL A 29 4.84 0.39 9.35
C VAL A 29 6.19 -0.28 9.17
N GLN A 30 6.75 -0.80 10.26
CA GLN A 30 8.04 -1.46 10.22
C GLN A 30 7.94 -2.59 9.20
N VAL A 31 8.57 -2.39 8.04
CA VAL A 31 8.59 -3.36 6.96
C VAL A 31 9.53 -4.45 7.45
N THR A 32 8.98 -5.51 8.06
CA THR A 32 9.76 -6.71 8.33
C THR A 32 10.23 -7.22 6.98
N PRO A 33 11.56 -7.38 6.74
CA PRO A 33 12.05 -7.86 5.46
C PRO A 33 11.37 -9.18 5.09
N GLY A 34 10.66 -9.21 3.96
CA GLY A 34 9.89 -10.38 3.50
C GLY A 34 8.44 -10.46 3.99
N GLN A 35 7.90 -9.41 4.61
CA GLN A 35 6.49 -9.30 4.95
C GLN A 35 5.82 -8.20 4.09
N PRO A 36 4.68 -8.50 3.44
CA PRO A 36 3.97 -7.51 2.63
C PRO A 36 3.54 -6.30 3.47
N GLN A 37 3.47 -5.11 2.86
CA GLN A 37 2.82 -3.95 3.47
C GLN A 37 1.38 -4.29 3.87
N PRO A 38 0.74 -3.58 4.83
CA PRO A 38 -0.60 -3.93 5.30
C PRO A 38 -1.64 -4.17 4.21
N ASN A 39 -1.60 -3.38 3.13
CA ASN A 39 -2.53 -3.46 1.99
C ASN A 39 -1.91 -4.17 0.76
N GLU A 40 -0.78 -4.83 0.93
CA GLU A 40 -0.08 -5.54 -0.14
C GLU A 40 -0.36 -7.04 -0.05
N LEU A 41 -0.47 -7.66 -1.21
CA LEU A 41 -0.66 -9.09 -1.35
C LEU A 41 0.28 -9.59 -2.45
N THR A 42 1.07 -10.59 -2.12
CA THR A 42 2.05 -11.21 -3.00
C THR A 42 1.63 -12.66 -3.22
N ILE A 43 1.57 -13.09 -4.48
CA ILE A 43 1.26 -14.48 -4.87
C ILE A 43 2.36 -14.98 -5.80
N ASP A 44 2.80 -16.21 -5.53
CA ASP A 44 3.68 -17.02 -6.34
C ASP A 44 2.92 -18.25 -6.85
N THR A 45 2.72 -18.34 -8.16
CA THR A 45 2.18 -19.54 -8.81
C THR A 45 3.25 -20.63 -8.87
N MET A 46 2.94 -21.78 -8.28
CA MET A 46 3.75 -23.00 -8.39
C MET A 46 3.06 -23.92 -9.39
N GLY A 47 3.75 -24.31 -10.47
CA GLY A 47 3.16 -25.08 -11.58
C GLY A 47 2.23 -26.24 -11.18
N GLY A 48 1.30 -26.59 -12.06
CA GLY A 48 0.29 -27.63 -11.79
C GLY A 48 -0.92 -27.14 -10.98
N GLY A 49 -1.20 -25.83 -11.02
CA GLY A 49 -2.36 -25.21 -10.36
C GLY A 49 -2.14 -24.88 -8.88
N ASN A 50 -0.92 -24.98 -8.36
CA ASN A 50 -0.62 -24.65 -6.98
C ASN A 50 -0.24 -23.17 -6.88
N PHE A 51 -0.50 -22.55 -5.74
CA PHE A 51 -0.06 -21.18 -5.46
C PHE A 51 0.25 -21.01 -3.99
N ARG A 52 1.09 -20.03 -3.69
CA ARG A 52 1.40 -19.61 -2.32
C ARG A 52 1.62 -18.11 -2.28
N GLY A 53 1.46 -17.51 -1.11
CA GLY A 53 1.56 -16.08 -1.00
C GLY A 53 1.56 -15.59 0.43
N ARG A 54 1.70 -14.27 0.55
CA ARG A 54 1.56 -13.55 1.80
C ARG A 54 0.70 -12.31 1.55
N ALA A 55 -0.14 -12.00 2.52
CA ALA A 55 -0.95 -10.81 2.56
C ALA A 55 -0.61 -10.00 3.82
N GLY A 56 -0.62 -8.69 3.67
CA GLY A 56 -0.40 -7.77 4.77
C GLY A 56 -1.49 -7.83 5.85
N SER A 57 -1.24 -7.17 6.97
CA SER A 57 -2.11 -7.15 8.15
C SER A 57 -3.47 -6.49 7.96
N ALA A 58 -3.70 -5.74 6.87
CA ALA A 58 -5.02 -5.17 6.58
C ALA A 58 -5.94 -6.12 5.80
N TRP A 59 -5.40 -7.23 5.28
CA TRP A 59 -6.18 -8.22 4.56
C TRP A 59 -6.85 -9.22 5.52
N THR A 60 -8.12 -9.50 5.26
CA THR A 60 -8.87 -10.58 5.92
C THR A 60 -8.70 -11.92 5.18
N ARG A 61 -9.05 -13.03 5.82
CA ARG A 61 -8.95 -14.35 5.16
C ARG A 61 -9.86 -14.43 3.93
N GLU A 62 -11.04 -13.85 4.02
CA GLU A 62 -12.04 -13.84 2.96
C GLU A 62 -11.55 -13.04 1.75
N GLU A 63 -10.92 -11.88 1.97
CA GLU A 63 -10.32 -11.07 0.91
C GLU A 63 -9.13 -11.77 0.26
N VAL A 64 -8.25 -12.38 1.05
CA VAL A 64 -7.13 -13.18 0.53
C VAL A 64 -7.65 -14.33 -0.33
N GLN A 65 -8.68 -15.04 0.13
CA GLN A 65 -9.28 -16.13 -0.63
C GLN A 65 -9.89 -15.63 -1.94
N ALA A 66 -10.66 -14.54 -1.91
CA ALA A 66 -11.28 -13.97 -3.10
C ALA A 66 -10.24 -13.47 -4.11
N GLN A 67 -9.17 -12.84 -3.62
CA GLN A 67 -8.11 -12.32 -4.47
C GLN A 67 -7.27 -13.45 -5.09
N ALA A 68 -6.85 -14.44 -4.27
CA ALA A 68 -6.15 -15.61 -4.77
C ALA A 68 -6.99 -16.41 -5.78
N ALA A 69 -8.30 -16.55 -5.53
CA ALA A 69 -9.24 -17.17 -6.48
C ALA A 69 -9.28 -16.42 -7.82
N SER A 70 -9.31 -15.09 -7.77
CA SER A 70 -9.38 -14.22 -8.95
C SER A 70 -8.09 -14.25 -9.77
N MET A 71 -6.93 -14.24 -9.11
CA MET A 71 -5.62 -14.22 -9.77
C MET A 71 -5.20 -15.59 -10.28
N GLU A 72 -5.34 -16.65 -9.47
CA GLU A 72 -4.75 -17.96 -9.77
C GLU A 72 -5.76 -18.95 -10.38
N CYS A 73 -7.02 -18.89 -9.94
CA CYS A 73 -8.05 -19.85 -10.35
C CYS A 73 -9.02 -19.28 -11.40
N GLY A 74 -8.66 -18.16 -12.05
CA GLY A 74 -9.49 -17.52 -13.07
C GLY A 74 -10.85 -17.07 -12.55
N GLY A 75 -10.93 -16.63 -11.30
CA GLY A 75 -12.18 -16.22 -10.64
C GLY A 75 -12.99 -17.35 -10.02
N LYS A 76 -12.53 -18.61 -10.14
CA LYS A 76 -13.19 -19.76 -9.49
C LYS A 76 -12.65 -19.98 -8.09
N ARG A 77 -13.48 -20.55 -7.21
CA ARG A 77 -13.05 -20.87 -5.85
C ARG A 77 -11.93 -21.95 -5.88
N PRO A 78 -10.81 -21.77 -5.18
CA PRO A 78 -9.75 -22.78 -5.09
C PRO A 78 -10.30 -24.10 -4.55
N ARG A 79 -9.79 -25.24 -5.04
CA ARG A 79 -10.16 -26.57 -4.53
C ARG A 79 -9.68 -26.76 -3.10
N ALA A 80 -8.49 -26.24 -2.81
CA ALA A 80 -7.91 -26.21 -1.49
C ALA A 80 -7.27 -24.84 -1.27
N ILE A 81 -7.51 -24.22 -0.12
CA ILE A 81 -6.79 -23.04 0.32
C ILE A 81 -6.58 -23.14 1.82
N ASP A 82 -5.36 -22.90 2.23
CA ASP A 82 -4.94 -22.82 3.61
C ASP A 82 -4.44 -21.40 3.87
N ILE A 83 -4.99 -20.75 4.89
CA ILE A 83 -4.66 -19.38 5.26
C ILE A 83 -4.33 -19.37 6.74
N GLN A 84 -3.09 -19.02 7.06
CA GLN A 84 -2.57 -19.02 8.41
C GLN A 84 -2.00 -17.64 8.76
N PRO A 85 -2.25 -17.12 9.96
CA PRO A 85 -1.55 -15.94 10.44
C PRO A 85 -0.05 -16.23 10.54
N VAL A 86 0.78 -15.26 10.16
CA VAL A 86 2.25 -15.38 10.24
C VAL A 86 2.81 -14.53 11.37
N SER A 87 3.90 -15.02 11.98
CA SER A 87 4.64 -14.25 12.99
C SER A 87 5.16 -12.94 12.39
N GLY A 88 4.82 -11.82 13.02
CA GLY A 88 5.09 -10.47 12.50
C GLY A 88 3.85 -9.75 11.96
N GLY A 89 2.72 -10.45 11.79
CA GLY A 89 1.44 -9.90 11.32
C GLY A 89 1.11 -10.26 9.88
N GLY A 90 -0.15 -10.08 9.48
CA GLY A 90 -0.64 -10.51 8.17
C GLY A 90 -0.96 -12.00 8.09
N LEU A 91 -1.13 -12.48 6.86
CA LEU A 91 -1.61 -13.82 6.56
C LEU A 91 -0.69 -14.47 5.51
N GLY A 92 -0.16 -15.65 5.82
CA GLY A 92 0.42 -16.55 4.82
C GLY A 92 -0.69 -17.43 4.25
N PHE A 93 -0.64 -17.69 2.95
CA PHE A 93 -1.60 -18.58 2.33
C PHE A 93 -0.97 -19.48 1.27
N SER A 94 -1.59 -20.63 1.08
CA SER A 94 -1.26 -21.56 0.01
C SER A 94 -2.52 -22.23 -0.48
N GLY A 95 -2.53 -22.66 -1.72
CA GLY A 95 -3.71 -23.29 -2.26
C GLY A 95 -3.49 -23.93 -3.61
N ARG A 96 -4.60 -24.45 -4.12
CA ARG A 96 -4.65 -25.15 -5.39
C ARG A 96 -5.95 -24.89 -6.12
N CYS A 97 -5.82 -24.57 -7.40
CA CYS A 97 -6.82 -24.70 -8.44
C CYS A 97 -6.71 -26.12 -9.06
#